data_AF-A0A2P8AEN0-F1
#
_entry.id   AF-A0A2P8AEN0-F1
#
_cell.length_a   1.000
_cell.length_b   1.000
_cell.length_c   1.000
_cell.angle_alpha   90.00
_cell.angle_beta   90.00
_cell.angle_gamma   90.00
#
_symmetry.space_group_name_H-M   'P 1'
#
loop_
_entity.id
_entity.type
_entity.pdbx_description
1 polymer ?
#
loop_
_entity_poly.entity_id
_entity_poly.type
_entity_poly.pdbx_seq_one_letter_code
_entity_poly.pdbx_strand_id
1 'polypeptide(L)'
;MAGADLVVVPALAVDRRGYRLGRGGGSYDRALARVPATVPTVALLHDGELVEVVPAQPHDRPVRFVITPGGGLVAVPDVARGASAGRTRVP
;
A
#
# COMPACT_ATOMS: atom_id res chain seq x y z
N MET A 1 -0.93 2.10 -16.96
CA MET A 1 -0.82 0.73 -16.44
C MET A 1 -2.15 0.05 -16.70
N ALA A 2 -2.36 -0.49 -17.89
CA ALA A 2 -3.53 -1.32 -18.19
C ALA A 2 -3.04 -2.78 -18.16
N GLY A 3 -3.50 -3.57 -17.19
CA GLY A 3 -3.20 -5.01 -17.11
C GLY A 3 -2.32 -5.49 -15.95
N ALA A 4 -2.08 -4.69 -14.90
CA ALA A 4 -1.40 -5.20 -13.71
C ALA A 4 -2.41 -5.82 -12.74
N ASP A 5 -2.22 -7.08 -12.37
CA ASP A 5 -3.02 -7.77 -11.35
C ASP A 5 -2.55 -7.46 -9.91
N LEU A 6 -1.34 -6.91 -9.78
CA LEU A 6 -0.72 -6.51 -8.52
C LEU A 6 0.27 -5.38 -8.77
N VAL A 7 0.34 -4.43 -7.85
CA VAL A 7 1.38 -3.38 -7.86
C VAL A 7 2.20 -3.43 -6.58
N VAL A 8 3.50 -3.65 -6.74
CA VAL A 8 4.47 -3.58 -5.65
C VAL A 8 5.13 -2.20 -5.67
N VAL A 9 5.18 -1.53 -4.52
CA VAL A 9 5.79 -0.21 -4.37
C VAL A 9 6.82 -0.20 -3.23
N PRO A 10 7.93 0.54 -3.37
CA PRO A 10 8.82 0.79 -2.24
C PRO A 10 8.22 1.84 -1.30
N ALA A 11 8.58 1.75 -0.03
CA ALA A 11 8.28 2.74 0.99
C ALA A 11 9.44 2.80 2.01
N LEU A 12 9.59 3.94 2.69
CA LEU A 12 10.46 4.08 3.86
C LEU A 12 9.70 3.76 5.16
N ALA A 13 8.38 3.96 5.13
CA ALA A 13 7.46 3.58 6.19
C ALA A 13 6.06 3.51 5.61
N VAL A 14 5.18 2.72 6.23
CA VAL A 14 3.74 2.75 5.99
C VAL A 14 3.03 2.93 7.32
N ASP A 15 1.97 3.73 7.35
CA ASP A 15 1.12 3.85 8.54
C ASP A 15 -0.05 2.84 8.55
N ARG A 16 -0.76 2.76 9.67
CA ARG A 16 -1.91 1.85 9.82
C ARG A 16 -3.11 2.17 8.92
N ARG A 17 -3.11 3.35 8.30
CA ARG A 17 -4.09 3.81 7.30
C ARG A 17 -3.65 3.48 5.87
N GLY A 18 -2.43 2.99 5.68
CA GLY A 18 -1.86 2.58 4.41
C GLY A 18 -1.13 3.70 3.68
N TYR A 19 -1.00 4.89 4.26
CA TYR A 19 -0.18 5.95 3.66
C TYR A 19 1.28 5.58 3.78
N ARG A 20 2.05 5.94 2.76
CA ARG A 20 3.47 5.58 2.64
C ARG A 20 4.33 6.82 2.67
N LEU A 21 5.49 6.71 3.31
CA LEU A 21 6.55 7.69 3.20
C LEU A 21 7.50 7.31 2.06
N GLY A 22 7.57 8.14 1.03
CA GLY A 22 8.54 7.99 -0.06
C GLY A 22 9.80 8.84 0.15
N ARG A 23 10.69 8.86 -0.84
CA ARG A 23 11.90 9.72 -0.86
C ARG A 23 11.62 11.18 -1.31
N GLY A 24 10.36 11.57 -1.51
CA GLY A 24 9.96 12.95 -1.85
C GLY A 24 9.81 13.29 -3.34
N GLY A 25 10.11 12.39 -4.28
CA GLY A 25 10.05 12.67 -5.73
C GLY A 25 8.67 12.48 -6.41
N GLY A 26 7.66 12.03 -5.68
CA GLY A 26 6.29 11.88 -6.18
C GLY A 26 6.07 10.83 -7.28
N SER A 27 7.09 10.03 -7.60
CA SER A 27 7.04 9.10 -8.76
C SER A 27 5.95 8.04 -8.60
N TYR A 28 5.90 7.40 -7.43
CA TYR A 28 4.91 6.36 -7.13
C TYR A 28 3.51 6.92 -6.93
N ASP A 29 3.37 8.16 -6.45
CA ASP A 29 2.05 8.80 -6.30
C ASP A 29 1.40 8.99 -7.68
N ARG A 30 2.17 9.46 -8.67
CA ARG A 30 1.70 9.57 -10.06
C ARG A 30 1.40 8.21 -10.70
N ALA A 31 2.20 7.18 -10.40
CA ALA A 31 1.97 5.84 -10.91
C ALA A 31 0.68 5.23 -10.31
N LEU A 32 0.55 5.27 -8.98
CA LEU A 32 -0.61 4.74 -8.27
C LEU A 32 -1.89 5.51 -8.57
N ALA A 33 -1.81 6.81 -8.91
CA ALA A 33 -2.95 7.58 -9.39
C ALA A 33 -3.63 6.98 -10.63
N ARG A 34 -2.90 6.16 -11.39
CA ARG A 34 -3.39 5.48 -12.61
C ARG A 34 -3.76 4.01 -12.38
N VAL A 35 -3.58 3.50 -11.16
CA VAL A 35 -3.91 2.12 -10.79
C VAL A 35 -5.38 2.06 -10.37
N PRO A 36 -6.20 1.15 -10.93
CA PRO A 36 -7.57 0.95 -10.46
C PRO A 36 -7.58 0.55 -8.98
N ALA A 37 -8.54 1.05 -8.21
CA ALA A 37 -8.64 0.74 -6.77
C ALA A 37 -8.86 -0.76 -6.47
N THR A 38 -9.32 -1.52 -7.48
CA THR A 38 -9.49 -2.98 -7.40
C THR A 38 -8.17 -3.74 -7.48
N VAL A 39 -7.11 -3.14 -8.03
CA VAL A 39 -5.81 -3.78 -8.13
C VAL A 39 -5.12 -3.70 -6.76
N PRO A 40 -4.73 -4.83 -6.15
CA PRO A 40 -4.03 -4.82 -4.88
C PRO A 40 -2.70 -4.07 -4.99
N THR A 41 -2.39 -3.31 -3.95
CA THR A 41 -1.14 -2.58 -3.79
C THR A 41 -0.41 -3.11 -2.56
N VAL A 42 0.86 -3.46 -2.74
CA VAL A 42 1.72 -4.02 -1.69
C VAL A 42 2.95 -3.14 -1.52
N ALA A 43 3.21 -2.67 -0.30
CA ALA A 43 4.48 -2.04 0.03
C ALA A 43 5.48 -3.07 0.58
N LEU A 44 6.73 -2.97 0.14
CA LEU A 44 7.84 -3.71 0.75
C LEU A 44 8.47 -2.88 1.86
N LEU A 45 8.64 -3.49 3.02
CA LEU A 45 9.16 -2.86 4.22
C LEU A 45 10.16 -3.78 4.92
N HIS A 46 11.06 -3.19 5.70
CA HIS A 46 11.77 -3.90 6.75
C HIS A 46 10.90 -4.01 8.01
N ASP A 47 11.30 -4.90 8.91
CA ASP A 47 10.63 -5.01 10.21
C ASP A 47 10.76 -3.67 10.98
N GLY A 48 9.65 -3.21 11.55
CA GLY A 48 9.57 -1.92 12.26
C GLY A 48 9.21 -0.70 11.40
N GLU A 49 9.12 -0.83 10.07
CA GLU A 49 8.72 0.28 9.18
C GLU A 49 7.19 0.39 8.98
N LEU A 50 6.40 -0.50 9.58
CA LEU A 50 4.97 -0.31 9.77
C LEU A 50 4.75 0.49 11.06
N VAL A 51 4.45 1.78 10.93
CA VAL A 51 4.42 2.75 12.02
C VAL A 51 2.99 3.23 12.32
N GLU A 52 2.82 4.06 13.35
CA GLU A 52 1.50 4.59 13.73
C GLU A 52 0.96 5.59 12.70
N VAL A 53 1.79 6.55 12.28
CA VAL A 53 1.39 7.64 11.37
C VAL A 53 2.57 8.09 10.52
N VAL A 54 2.30 8.42 9.26
CA VAL A 54 3.22 9.13 8.38
C VAL A 54 2.56 10.40 7.86
N PRO A 55 3.33 11.43 7.44
CA PRO A 55 2.77 12.56 6.71
C PRO A 55 2.08 12.08 5.43
N ALA A 56 0.87 12.59 5.17
CA ALA A 56 0.07 12.24 4.01
C ALA A 56 -0.48 13.50 3.35
N GLN A 57 -0.58 13.48 2.02
CA GLN A 57 -1.16 14.53 1.20
C GLN A 57 -2.50 14.07 0.60
N PRO A 58 -3.41 15.00 0.21
CA PRO A 58 -4.74 14.65 -0.31
C PRO A 58 -4.73 13.76 -1.56
N HIS A 59 -3.65 13.78 -2.33
CA HIS A 59 -3.50 12.99 -3.55
C HIS A 59 -2.82 11.63 -3.32
N ASP A 60 -2.35 11.36 -2.09
CA ASP A 60 -1.73 10.09 -1.77
C ASP A 60 -2.78 8.99 -1.74
N ARG A 61 -2.45 7.87 -2.41
CA ARG A 61 -3.28 6.66 -2.40
C ARG A 61 -2.72 5.66 -1.39
N PRO A 62 -3.54 5.13 -0.47
CA PRO A 62 -3.07 4.15 0.49
C PRO A 62 -2.74 2.82 -0.18
N VAL A 63 -1.76 2.11 0.37
CA VAL A 63 -1.50 0.71 0.04
C VAL A 63 -2.44 -0.21 0.83
N ARG A 64 -2.82 -1.34 0.24
CA ARG A 64 -3.73 -2.30 0.89
C ARG A 64 -3.00 -3.34 1.74
N PHE A 65 -1.75 -3.63 1.38
CA PHE A 65 -0.94 -4.64 2.03
C PHE A 65 0.49 -4.15 2.23
N VAL A 66 1.16 -4.78 3.21
CA VAL A 66 2.60 -4.65 3.45
C VAL A 66 3.22 -6.03 3.50
N ILE A 67 4.47 -6.16 3.06
CA ILE A 67 5.29 -7.35 3.29
C ILE A 67 6.51 -6.94 4.10
N THR A 68 6.79 -7.67 5.17
CA THR A 68 8.07 -7.57 5.90
C THR A 68 8.75 -8.94 6.00
N PRO A 69 10.08 -9.00 6.20
CA PRO A 69 10.80 -10.25 6.38
C PRO A 69 10.26 -11.12 7.53
N GLY A 70 10.00 -10.52 8.70
CA GLY A 70 9.52 -11.24 9.87
C GLY A 70 8.02 -11.52 9.88
N GLY A 71 7.21 -10.69 9.21
CA GLY A 71 5.75 -10.74 9.25
C GLY A 71 5.08 -11.35 8.02
N GLY A 72 5.81 -11.51 6.91
CA GLY A 72 5.22 -11.91 5.63
C GLY A 72 4.20 -10.87 5.13
N LEU A 73 3.20 -11.32 4.38
CA LEU A 73 2.15 -10.46 3.83
C LEU A 73 1.06 -10.16 4.88
N VAL A 74 0.86 -8.88 5.17
CA VAL A 74 -0.13 -8.39 6.14
C VAL A 74 -1.07 -7.39 5.48
N ALA A 75 -2.37 -7.51 5.75
CA ALA A 75 -3.36 -6.53 5.33
C ALA A 75 -3.27 -5.28 6.20
N VAL A 76 -3.28 -4.10 5.59
CA VAL A 76 -3.30 -2.85 6.34
C VAL A 76 -4.68 -2.69 7.00
N PRO A 77 -4.77 -2.60 8.34
CA PRO A 77 -6.01 -2.82 9.09
C PRO A 77 -7.17 -1.93 8.67
N ASP A 78 -6.91 -0.64 8.43
CA ASP A 78 -7.97 0.33 8.14
C ASP A 78 -8.43 0.29 6.69
N VAL A 79 -7.52 -0.06 5.77
CA VAL A 79 -7.85 -0.21 4.34
C VAL A 79 -8.67 -1.48 4.12
N ALA A 80 -8.38 -2.56 4.86
CA ALA A 80 -9.12 -3.81 4.77
C ALA A 80 -10.59 -3.68 5.19
N ARG A 81 -10.90 -2.80 6.16
CA ARG A 81 -12.27 -2.54 6.65
C ARG A 81 -13.13 -1.78 5.65
N GLY A 82 -12.54 -0.91 4.83
CA GLY A 82 -13.24 -0.21 3.75
C GLY A 82 -13.46 -1.04 2.48
N ALA A 83 -12.77 -2.19 2.35
CA ALA A 83 -12.72 -2.99 1.12
C ALA A 83 -13.59 -4.27 1.16
N SER A 84 -14.62 -4.34 2.01
CA SER A 84 -15.56 -5.47 2.09
C SER A 84 -16.40 -5.71 0.81
N ALA A 85 -16.22 -4.90 -0.24
CA ALA A 85 -16.66 -5.20 -1.60
C ALA A 85 -15.52 -5.87 -2.40
N GLY A 86 -15.49 -7.21 -2.41
CA GLY A 86 -14.61 -8.01 -3.27
C GLY A 86 -13.55 -8.82 -2.51
N ARG A 87 -13.96 -9.99 -2.02
CA ARG A 87 -13.04 -11.03 -1.54
C ARG A 87 -12.27 -11.60 -2.74
N THR A 88 -10.99 -11.26 -2.87
CA THR A 88 -10.06 -12.03 -3.69
C THR A 88 -9.44 -13.12 -2.82
N ARG A 89 -9.83 -14.38 -3.04
CA ARG A 89 -9.05 -15.54 -2.58
C ARG A 89 -7.78 -15.60 -3.43
N VAL A 90 -6.62 -15.65 -2.77
CA VAL A 90 -5.40 -16.16 -3.39
C VAL A 90 -5.48 -17.69 -3.31
N PRO A 91 -5.17 -18.44 -4.38
CA PRO A 91 -5.30 -19.91 -4.43
C PRO A 91 -4.40 -20.63 -3.44
#